data_AF-A0A7C0YEU3-F1
#
_entry.id   AF-A0A7C0YEU3-F1
#
_cell.length_a   1.000
_cell.length_b   1.000
_cell.length_c   1.000
_cell.angle_alpha   90.00
_cell.angle_beta   90.00
_cell.angle_gamma   90.00
#
_symmetry.space_group_name_H-M   'P 1'
#
loop_
_entity.id
_entity.type
_entity.pdbx_description
1 polymer ?
#
loop_
_entity_poly.entity_id
_entity_poly.type
_entity_poly.pdbx_seq_one_letter_code
_entity_poly.pdbx_strand_id
1 'polypeptide(L)'
;FIPRIKPLREIPERECAVYSLLNGFDISWKKCPYISGVRIDIKKFINYMENKYPGIKYTILYTFDKMIPGIRKAASGIEGEIKRCKICGEPCSGEICKTCELWNRG
;
A
#
# COMPACT_ATOMS: atom_id res chain seq x y z
N PHE A 1 -18.56 2.69 1.95
CA PHE A 1 -17.15 2.49 1.56
C PHE A 1 -17.08 2.46 0.04
N ILE A 2 -16.12 3.17 -0.54
CA ILE A 2 -15.89 3.13 -1.99
C ILE A 2 -14.81 2.07 -2.27
N PRO A 3 -15.04 1.12 -3.19
CA PRO A 3 -14.03 0.13 -3.56
C PRO A 3 -12.75 0.79 -4.08
N ARG A 4 -11.59 0.26 -3.66
CA ARG A 4 -10.27 0.71 -4.13
C ARG A 4 -9.62 -0.39 -4.95
N ILE A 5 -9.28 -0.07 -6.19
CA ILE A 5 -8.55 -0.97 -7.09
C ILE A 5 -7.08 -0.56 -7.20
N LYS A 6 -6.20 -1.50 -7.53
CA LYS A 6 -4.78 -1.26 -7.82
C LYS A 6 -4.44 -1.80 -9.21
N PRO A 7 -4.69 -1.02 -10.29
CA PRO A 7 -4.51 -1.51 -11.67
C PRO A 7 -3.07 -1.95 -11.97
N LEU A 8 -2.08 -1.24 -11.41
CA LEU A 8 -0.66 -1.48 -11.63
C LEU A 8 -0.05 -2.49 -10.64
N ARG A 9 -0.87 -3.27 -9.91
CA ARG A 9 -0.40 -4.12 -8.81
C ARG A 9 0.64 -5.16 -9.24
N GLU A 10 0.53 -5.65 -10.47
CA GLU A 10 1.38 -6.70 -11.02
C GLU A 10 2.50 -6.15 -11.91
N ILE A 11 2.57 -4.83 -12.11
CA ILE A 11 3.55 -4.19 -12.99
C ILE A 11 4.73 -3.67 -12.15
N PRO A 12 5.97 -4.14 -12.39
CA PRO A 12 7.15 -3.64 -11.71
C PRO A 12 7.36 -2.14 -11.93
N GLU A 13 7.90 -1.46 -10.92
CA GLU A 13 8.21 -0.03 -10.98
C GLU A 13 9.10 0.35 -12.17
N ARG A 14 10.03 -0.53 -12.56
CA ARG A 14 10.91 -0.32 -13.72
C ARG A 14 10.11 -0.24 -15.02
N GLU A 15 9.10 -1.08 -15.19
CA GLU A 15 8.25 -1.08 -16.39
C GLU A 15 7.35 0.15 -16.43
N CYS A 16 6.74 0.52 -15.29
CA CYS A 16 5.98 1.76 -15.17
C CYS A 16 6.83 2.99 -15.53
N ALA A 17 8.09 3.04 -15.06
CA ALA A 17 9.01 4.14 -15.35
C ALA A 17 9.42 4.21 -16.83
N VAL A 18 9.69 3.06 -17.46
CA VAL A 18 10.00 3.02 -18.89
C VAL A 18 8.78 3.44 -19.72
N TYR A 19 7.60 2.91 -19.39
CA TYR A 19 6.36 3.28 -20.07
C TYR A 19 6.11 4.79 -20.01
N SER A 20 6.29 5.40 -18.84
CA SER A 20 6.05 6.82 -18.67
C SER A 20 7.04 7.70 -19.45
N LEU A 21 8.31 7.27 -19.56
CA LEU A 21 9.31 7.94 -20.38
C LEU A 21 8.96 7.85 -21.87
N LEU A 22 8.57 6.67 -22.35
CA LEU A 22 8.20 6.44 -23.76
C LEU A 22 6.96 7.25 -24.18
N ASN A 23 6.02 7.47 -23.27
CA ASN A 23 4.81 8.26 -23.52
C ASN A 23 4.97 9.76 -23.23
N GLY A 24 6.17 10.21 -22.83
CA GLY A 24 6.44 11.63 -22.59
C GLY A 24 5.64 12.24 -21.45
N PHE A 25 5.29 11.47 -20.42
CA PHE A 25 4.61 12.02 -19.25
C PHE A 25 5.53 12.98 -18.48
N ASP A 26 4.99 14.10 -18.01
CA ASP A 26 5.69 15.01 -17.12
C ASP A 26 5.61 14.50 -15.67
N ILE A 27 6.73 14.00 -15.16
CA ILE A 27 6.81 13.31 -13.87
C ILE A 27 7.89 13.95 -13.01
N SER A 28 7.55 14.23 -11.75
CA SER A 28 8.55 14.61 -10.75
C SER A 28 9.32 13.40 -10.26
N TRP A 29 10.62 13.33 -10.58
CA TRP A 29 11.56 12.35 -10.03
C TRP A 29 12.11 12.71 -8.64
N LYS A 30 11.64 13.82 -8.05
CA LYS A 30 12.07 14.27 -6.73
C LYS A 30 11.58 13.31 -5.64
N LYS A 31 12.47 12.97 -4.71
CA LYS A 31 12.12 12.22 -3.50
C LYS A 31 11.70 13.20 -2.40
N CYS A 32 10.75 12.79 -1.56
CA CYS A 32 10.40 13.56 -0.35
C CYS A 32 11.63 13.67 0.56
N PRO A 33 11.98 14.86 1.09
CA PRO A 33 13.14 15.01 1.98
C PRO A 33 12.98 14.26 3.30
N TYR A 34 11.74 13.97 3.72
CA TYR A 34 11.43 13.23 4.95
C TYR A 34 11.29 11.71 4.71
N ILE A 35 11.79 11.19 3.59
CA ILE A 35 11.68 9.76 3.30
C ILE A 35 12.61 8.96 4.22
N SER A 36 12.03 8.13 5.06
CA SER A 36 12.76 7.23 5.96
C SER A 36 11.96 5.97 6.27
N GLY A 37 12.64 4.97 6.84
CA GLY A 37 12.02 3.77 7.38
C GLY A 37 12.28 2.48 6.60
N VAL A 38 11.90 1.37 7.23
CA VAL A 38 12.23 -0.02 6.84
C VAL A 38 11.77 -0.38 5.43
N ARG A 39 10.76 0.30 4.89
CA ARG A 39 10.25 0.06 3.53
C ARG A 39 11.32 0.29 2.46
N ILE A 40 12.25 1.21 2.68
CA ILE A 40 13.35 1.49 1.73
C ILE A 40 14.29 0.29 1.66
N ASP A 41 14.64 -0.28 2.82
CA ASP A 41 15.57 -1.40 2.91
C ASP A 41 14.94 -2.69 2.40
N ILE A 42 13.67 -2.95 2.72
CA ILE A 42 12.89 -4.05 2.15
C ILE A 42 12.84 -3.93 0.62
N LYS A 43 12.57 -2.73 0.08
CA LYS A 43 12.56 -2.51 -1.38
C LYS A 43 13.91 -2.81 -2.01
N LYS A 44 15.02 -2.37 -1.41
CA LYS A 44 16.37 -2.66 -1.89
C LYS A 44 16.66 -4.17 -1.88
N PHE A 45 16.31 -4.86 -0.80
CA PHE A 45 16.47 -6.30 -0.67
C PHE A 45 15.67 -7.06 -1.74
N ILE A 46 14.39 -6.75 -1.89
CA ILE A 46 13.53 -7.39 -2.91
C ILE A 46 14.06 -7.10 -4.32
N ASN A 47 14.56 -5.89 -4.60
CA ASN A 47 15.17 -5.56 -5.89
C ASN A 47 16.47 -6.34 -6.14
N TYR A 48 17.29 -6.54 -5.10
CA TYR A 48 18.47 -7.37 -5.20
C TYR A 48 18.11 -8.82 -5.51
N MET A 49 17.11 -9.38 -4.81
CA MET A 49 16.62 -10.74 -5.03
C MET A 49 16.03 -10.90 -6.44
N GLU A 50 15.26 -9.95 -6.93
CA GLU A 50 14.71 -9.95 -8.30
C GLU A 50 15.81 -9.94 -9.37
N ASN A 51 16.89 -9.19 -9.15
CA ASN A 51 18.01 -9.16 -10.09
C ASN A 51 18.75 -10.50 -10.11
N LYS A 52 18.95 -11.11 -8.93
CA LYS A 52 19.62 -12.41 -8.81
C LYS A 52 18.75 -13.57 -9.31
N TYR A 53 17.45 -13.51 -9.09
CA TYR A 53 16.48 -14.53 -9.44
C TYR A 53 15.22 -13.86 -10.04
N PRO A 54 15.16 -13.74 -11.38
CA PRO A 54 14.02 -13.14 -12.05
C PRO A 54 12.70 -13.83 -11.69
N GLY A 55 11.66 -13.04 -11.41
CA GLY A 55 10.33 -13.54 -11.06
C GLY A 55 10.01 -13.57 -9.57
N ILE A 56 10.98 -13.29 -8.68
CA ILE A 56 10.76 -13.32 -7.22
C ILE A 56 9.63 -12.38 -6.79
N LYS A 57 9.54 -11.17 -7.35
CA LYS A 57 8.47 -10.21 -7.03
C LYS A 57 7.09 -10.79 -7.33
N TYR A 58 6.95 -11.47 -8.46
CA TYR A 58 5.70 -12.15 -8.84
C TYR A 58 5.41 -13.32 -7.91
N THR A 59 6.41 -14.15 -7.58
CA THR A 59 6.25 -15.26 -6.65
C THR A 59 5.80 -14.77 -5.26
N ILE A 60 6.43 -13.71 -4.73
CA ILE A 60 6.04 -13.10 -3.45
C ILE A 60 4.58 -12.64 -3.50
N LEU A 61 4.21 -11.90 -4.55
CA LEU A 61 2.86 -11.36 -4.72
C LEU A 61 1.80 -12.48 -4.83
N TYR A 62 2.07 -13.47 -5.66
CA TYR A 62 1.21 -14.64 -5.88
C TYR A 62 1.02 -15.46 -4.60
N THR A 63 2.12 -15.68 -3.86
CA THR A 63 2.08 -16.41 -2.59
C THR A 63 1.27 -15.63 -1.57
N PHE A 64 1.47 -14.30 -1.50
CA PHE A 64 0.66 -13.43 -0.66
C PHE A 64 -0.83 -13.55 -0.99
N ASP A 65 -1.22 -13.51 -2.27
CA ASP A 65 -2.61 -13.65 -2.68
C ASP A 65 -3.22 -15.00 -2.28
N LYS A 66 -2.45 -16.08 -2.39
CA LYS A 66 -2.88 -17.41 -1.91
C LYS A 66 -3.06 -17.48 -0.40
N MET A 67 -2.27 -16.72 0.36
CA MET A 67 -2.34 -16.72 1.83
C MET A 67 -3.48 -15.84 2.37
N ILE A 68 -3.84 -14.75 1.68
CA ILE A 68 -4.87 -13.79 2.13
C ILE A 68 -6.16 -14.47 2.63
N PRO A 69 -6.78 -15.42 1.89
CA PRO A 69 -8.03 -16.05 2.35
C PRO A 69 -7.87 -16.76 3.69
N GLY A 70 -6.76 -17.47 3.89
CA GLY A 70 -6.45 -18.16 5.14
C GLY A 70 -6.22 -17.18 6.30
N ILE A 71 -5.46 -16.10 6.05
CA ILE A 71 -5.22 -15.04 7.04
C ILE A 71 -6.53 -14.36 7.45
N ARG A 72 -7.42 -14.05 6.48
CA ARG A 72 -8.73 -13.46 6.76
C ARG A 72 -9.61 -14.39 7.60
N LYS A 73 -9.61 -15.69 7.30
CA LYS A 73 -10.32 -16.68 8.10
C LYS A 73 -9.75 -16.79 9.52
N ALA A 74 -8.43 -16.73 9.68
CA ALA A 74 -7.80 -16.73 11.01
C ALA A 74 -8.10 -15.46 11.81
N ALA A 75 -8.31 -14.32 11.13
CA ALA A 75 -8.65 -13.05 11.75
C ALA A 75 -10.16 -12.87 12.03
N SER A 76 -11.03 -13.74 11.51
CA SER A 76 -12.47 -13.59 11.68
C SER A 76 -12.85 -13.72 13.16
N GLY A 77 -13.43 -12.66 13.73
CA GLY A 77 -13.79 -12.59 15.16
C GLY A 77 -12.85 -11.73 16.02
N ILE A 78 -11.71 -11.28 15.48
CA ILE A 78 -10.81 -10.29 16.13
C ILE A 78 -11.17 -8.86 15.67
N GLU A 79 -12.06 -8.73 14.69
CA GLU A 79 -12.45 -7.44 14.13
C GLU A 79 -13.26 -6.62 15.14
N GLY A 80 -12.78 -5.42 15.46
CA GLY A 80 -13.54 -4.44 16.22
C GLY A 80 -14.70 -3.85 15.40
N GLU A 81 -15.71 -3.31 16.08
CA GLU A 81 -16.83 -2.64 15.41
C GLU A 81 -16.36 -1.41 14.62
N ILE A 82 -16.85 -1.28 13.39
CA ILE A 82 -16.67 -0.06 12.59
C ILE A 82 -17.66 0.99 13.09
N LYS A 83 -17.14 2.02 13.75
CA LYS A 83 -17.89 3.18 14.24
C LYS A 83 -17.85 4.32 13.22
N ARG A 84 -18.60 5.39 13.49
CA ARG A 84 -18.54 6.65 12.74
C ARG A 84 -17.96 7.76 13.60
N CYS A 85 -17.12 8.58 13.00
CA CYS A 85 -16.51 9.73 13.68
C CYS A 85 -17.59 10.75 14.06
N LYS A 86 -17.59 11.22 15.32
CA LYS A 86 -18.52 12.24 15.81
C LYS A 86 -18.41 13.61 15.10
N ILE A 87 -17.24 13.93 14.52
CA ILE A 87 -16.96 15.24 13.88
C ILE A 87 -17.26 15.20 12.38
N CYS A 88 -16.70 14.23 11.63
CA CYS A 88 -16.82 14.19 10.17
C CYS A 88 -17.73 13.08 9.63
N GLY A 89 -18.23 12.17 10.46
CA GLY A 89 -19.13 11.08 10.06
C GLY A 89 -18.49 9.91 9.29
N GLU A 90 -17.19 9.99 8.99
CA GLU A 90 -16.42 8.94 8.30
C GLU A 90 -16.22 7.69 9.18
N PRO A 91 -16.07 6.48 8.59
CA PRO A 91 -15.87 5.25 9.34
C PRO A 91 -14.51 5.24 10.05
N CYS A 92 -14.51 4.88 11.33
CA CYS A 92 -13.30 4.78 12.15
C CYS A 92 -13.44 3.72 13.25
N SER A 93 -12.32 3.32 13.85
CA SER A 93 -12.30 2.38 14.98
C SER A 93 -12.59 3.05 16.34
N GLY A 94 -12.36 4.36 16.46
CA GLY A 94 -12.61 5.15 17.67
C GLY A 94 -13.88 6.00 17.59
N GLU A 95 -14.10 6.86 18.59
CA GLU A 95 -15.17 7.89 18.55
C GLU A 95 -14.83 9.05 17.59
N ILE A 96 -13.54 9.37 17.49
CA ILE A 96 -12.98 10.38 16.59
C ILE A 96 -11.99 9.68 15.66
N CYS A 97 -12.00 10.01 14.37
CA CYS A 97 -11.06 9.42 13.43
C CYS A 97 -9.66 10.02 13.61
N LYS A 98 -8.62 9.25 13.28
CA LYS A 98 -7.22 9.72 13.38
C LYS A 98 -6.95 11.01 12.62
N THR A 99 -7.65 11.24 11.51
CA THR A 99 -7.55 12.49 10.76
C THR A 99 -8.06 13.68 11.58
N CYS A 100 -9.22 13.58 12.21
CA CYS A 100 -9.77 14.66 13.04
C CYS A 100 -8.94 14.89 14.30
N GLU A 101 -8.41 13.83 14.93
CA GLU A 101 -7.44 13.95 16.05
C GLU A 101 -6.19 14.74 15.63
N LEU A 102 -5.58 14.39 14.50
CA LEU A 102 -4.34 15.02 14.03
C LEU A 102 -4.52 16.49 13.63
N TRP A 103 -5.70 16.84 13.11
CA TRP A 103 -5.97 18.18 12.59
C TRP A 103 -6.66 19.10 13.60
N ASN A 104 -6.91 18.64 14.84
CA ASN A 104 -7.68 19.36 15.86
C ASN A 104 -8.99 19.93 15.29
N ARG A 105 -9.70 19.13 14.49
CA ARG A 105 -11.03 19.52 13.98
C ARG A 105 -12.00 19.41 15.15
N GLY A 106 -12.32 20.54 15.78
CA GLY A 106 -13.37 20.67 16.80
C GLY A 106 -14.74 20.85 16.16
#